data_AF-A0A8B7BS12-F1
#
_entry.id   AF-A0A8B7BS12-F1
#
_cell.length_a   1.000
_cell.length_b   1.000
_cell.length_c   1.000
_cell.angle_alpha   90.00
_cell.angle_beta   90.00
_cell.angle_gamma   90.00
#
_symmetry.space_group_name_H-M   'P 1'
#
loop_
_entity.id
_entity.type
_entity.pdbx_description
1 polymer ?
#
loop_
_entity_poly.entity_id
_entity_poly.type
_entity_poly.pdbx_seq_one_letter_code
_entity_poly.pdbx_strand_id
1 'polypeptide(L)'
;MQNDEVIWQVIRHNHCSFMAKITTGNFCRNPYNVTGICNRSSCPLANSRYATIRDHDGVFYLYMKTIERAHKPNELWEKVKLPRNYEKALETIDKHLEYWPKLLVHKIKQRLTKMTQYRIRMRKLQLKVREKIMTVPRKEKKREARREEKAEKAAVLDKSIENELLERLKKGVYGDIYNYPVEAYNNVLEMEGLQPSIEEEDEEPEVEYVEGYDVLEEEEDIEDFGGFVKDESLNEDGYDDMHEDEEEMDPSDQQVAKKMRRGSGSDSGTKVKRKGRVLIEVERDEDVDDRQKTHM
;
A
#
# COMPACT_ATOMS: atom_id res chain seq x y z
N MET A 1 9.49 27.16 -35.40
CA MET A 1 10.34 25.95 -35.54
C MET A 1 10.41 25.24 -34.20
N GLN A 2 10.06 23.96 -34.15
CA GLN A 2 10.16 23.18 -32.93
C GLN A 2 11.59 22.68 -32.76
N ASN A 3 12.28 23.15 -31.73
CA ASN A 3 13.68 22.82 -31.45
C ASN A 3 13.77 21.86 -30.27
N ASP A 4 14.06 20.59 -30.57
CA ASP A 4 14.13 19.50 -29.59
C ASP A 4 15.15 19.78 -28.47
N GLU A 5 16.24 20.51 -28.77
CA GLU A 5 17.28 20.82 -27.79
C GLU A 5 16.84 21.84 -26.73
N VAL A 6 16.17 22.91 -27.16
CA VAL A 6 15.65 23.93 -26.25
C VAL A 6 14.57 23.32 -25.36
N ILE A 7 13.70 22.48 -25.93
CA ILE A 7 12.67 21.77 -25.18
C ILE A 7 13.30 20.86 -24.13
N TRP A 8 14.36 20.13 -24.48
CA TRP A 8 15.07 19.28 -23.53
C TRP A 8 15.69 20.08 -22.38
N GLN A 9 16.37 21.20 -22.67
CA GLN A 9 16.98 22.05 -21.66
C GLN A 9 15.93 22.60 -20.68
N VAL A 10 14.80 23.11 -21.20
CA VAL A 10 13.70 23.60 -20.37
C VAL A 10 13.12 22.50 -19.49
N ILE A 11 12.86 21.31 -20.04
CA ILE A 11 12.29 20.18 -19.30
C ILE A 11 13.26 19.65 -18.23
N ARG A 12 14.58 19.69 -18.49
CA ARG A 12 15.59 19.17 -17.57
C ARG A 12 15.89 20.13 -16.42
N HIS A 13 16.01 21.43 -16.70
CA HIS A 13 16.45 22.43 -15.71
C HIS A 13 15.30 23.08 -14.95
N ASN A 14 14.14 23.27 -15.60
CA ASN A 14 12.97 23.83 -14.93
C ASN A 14 12.15 22.70 -14.29
N HIS A 15 10.93 22.48 -14.79
CA HIS A 15 10.01 21.50 -14.23
C HIS A 15 9.49 20.54 -15.30
N CYS A 16 9.57 19.24 -15.00
CA CYS A 16 8.96 18.18 -15.79
C CYS A 16 7.97 17.40 -14.92
N SER A 17 6.68 17.47 -15.26
CA SER A 17 5.62 16.78 -14.51
C SER A 17 5.76 15.26 -14.50
N PHE A 18 6.42 14.70 -15.52
CA PHE A 18 6.63 13.27 -15.65
C PHE A 18 7.94 12.79 -15.02
N MET A 19 8.84 13.68 -14.62
CA MET A 19 10.13 13.30 -14.04
C MET A 19 9.95 12.88 -12.58
N ALA A 20 10.49 11.71 -12.23
CA ALA A 20 10.56 11.22 -10.87
C ALA A 20 12.04 11.02 -10.51
N LYS A 21 12.53 11.83 -9.56
CA LYS A 21 13.87 11.67 -8.99
C LYS A 21 13.79 10.61 -7.89
N ILE A 22 14.59 9.56 -8.03
CA ILE A 22 14.77 8.47 -7.05
C ILE A 22 16.26 8.41 -6.71
N THR A 23 16.62 7.86 -5.56
CA THR A 23 18.03 7.68 -5.13
C THR A 23 18.90 7.01 -6.20
N THR A 24 18.36 6.06 -6.96
CA THR A 24 19.07 5.34 -8.02
C THR A 24 19.20 6.12 -9.34
N GLY A 25 18.44 7.21 -9.53
CA GLY A 25 18.49 8.01 -10.75
C GLY A 25 17.15 8.63 -11.16
N ASN A 26 17.14 9.25 -12.35
CA ASN A 26 16.01 10.00 -12.88
C ASN A 26 15.14 9.14 -13.80
N PHE A 27 13.88 8.93 -13.42
CA PHE A 27 12.90 8.16 -14.18
C PHE A 27 11.80 9.05 -14.77
N CYS A 28 11.11 8.52 -15.77
CA CYS A 28 10.00 9.19 -16.44
C CYS A 28 8.72 8.36 -16.30
N ARG A 29 7.66 8.97 -15.79
CA ARG A 29 6.32 8.37 -15.66
C ARG A 29 5.49 8.45 -16.94
N ASN A 30 6.01 9.07 -18.00
CA ASN A 30 5.27 9.23 -19.25
C ASN A 30 5.01 7.84 -19.88
N PRO A 31 3.74 7.49 -20.18
CA PRO A 31 3.40 6.20 -20.79
C PRO A 31 4.05 5.96 -22.16
N TYR A 32 4.38 7.04 -22.87
CA TYR A 32 5.04 7.01 -24.18
C TYR A 32 6.57 7.02 -24.08
N ASN A 33 7.17 6.72 -22.93
CA ASN A 33 8.62 6.51 -22.86
C ASN A 33 8.94 5.01 -23.09
N VAL A 34 9.89 4.70 -23.97
CA VAL A 34 10.31 3.32 -24.27
C VAL A 34 11.09 2.67 -23.13
N THR A 35 12.00 3.41 -22.51
CA THR A 35 12.96 2.90 -21.51
C THR A 35 12.50 3.14 -20.07
N GLY A 36 11.70 4.18 -19.84
CA GLY A 36 11.29 4.63 -18.50
C GLY A 36 12.32 5.52 -17.81
N ILE A 37 13.49 5.76 -18.43
CA ILE A 37 14.54 6.64 -17.91
C ILE A 37 14.33 8.06 -18.45
N CYS A 38 14.60 9.07 -17.64
CA CYS A 38 14.50 10.48 -18.03
C CYS A 38 15.83 11.00 -18.60
N ASN A 39 16.12 10.64 -19.85
CA ASN A 39 17.30 11.09 -20.61
C ASN A 39 16.90 11.82 -21.89
N ARG A 40 17.81 12.61 -22.48
CA ARG A 40 17.59 13.37 -23.73
C ARG A 40 17.05 12.47 -24.85
N SER A 41 17.66 11.31 -25.05
CA SER A 41 17.26 10.34 -26.08
C SER A 41 15.99 9.55 -25.75
N SER A 42 15.58 9.51 -24.48
CA SER A 42 14.45 8.69 -24.02
C SER A 42 13.17 9.51 -23.82
N CYS A 43 13.25 10.84 -23.74
CA CYS A 43 12.10 11.69 -23.50
C CYS A 43 11.22 11.82 -24.76
N PRO A 44 9.94 11.41 -24.73
CA PRO A 44 9.04 11.53 -25.88
C PRO A 44 8.52 12.96 -26.10
N LEU A 45 8.63 13.84 -25.10
CA LEU A 45 8.24 15.25 -25.22
C LEU A 45 9.32 16.06 -25.93
N ALA A 46 10.58 15.83 -25.56
CA ALA A 46 11.72 16.54 -26.13
C ALA A 46 12.05 16.12 -27.56
N ASN A 47 11.80 14.86 -27.93
CA ASN A 47 12.09 14.39 -29.28
C ASN A 47 10.85 14.49 -30.18
N SER A 48 10.99 15.19 -31.31
CA SER A 48 9.97 15.30 -32.35
C SER A 48 9.76 13.99 -33.11
N ARG A 49 10.85 13.28 -33.44
CA ARG A 49 10.83 11.93 -34.02
C ARG A 49 10.95 10.91 -32.88
N TYR A 50 9.82 10.31 -32.48
CA TYR A 50 9.80 9.27 -31.44
C TYR A 50 8.85 8.11 -31.76
N ALA A 51 9.14 6.91 -31.29
CA ALA A 51 8.26 5.76 -31.48
C ALA A 51 8.22 4.87 -30.24
N THR A 52 7.04 4.32 -29.92
CA THR A 52 6.81 3.48 -28.74
C THR A 52 5.82 2.35 -29.02
N ILE A 53 5.78 1.38 -28.12
CA ILE A 53 4.77 0.33 -28.13
C ILE A 53 3.89 0.48 -26.91
N ARG A 54 2.57 0.40 -27.13
CA ARG A 54 1.56 0.31 -26.07
C ARG A 54 0.61 -0.85 -26.33
N ASP A 55 0.08 -1.37 -25.23
CA ASP A 55 -1.00 -2.34 -25.23
C ASP A 55 -2.33 -1.61 -25.07
N HIS A 56 -3.29 -1.92 -25.93
CA HIS A 56 -4.69 -1.55 -25.80
C HIS A 56 -5.52 -2.82 -25.92
N ASP A 57 -6.23 -3.18 -24.84
CA ASP A 57 -7.15 -4.32 -24.77
C ASP A 57 -6.56 -5.64 -25.28
N GLY A 58 -5.26 -5.88 -25.02
CA GLY A 58 -4.58 -7.10 -25.43
C GLY A 58 -4.12 -7.09 -26.89
N VAL A 59 -4.05 -5.93 -27.53
CA VAL A 59 -3.46 -5.76 -28.85
C VAL A 59 -2.34 -4.73 -28.75
N PHE A 60 -1.18 -5.08 -29.29
CA PHE A 60 -0.06 -4.16 -29.34
C PHE A 60 -0.20 -3.20 -30.51
N TYR A 61 0.08 -1.93 -30.25
CA TYR A 61 0.13 -0.88 -31.24
C TYR A 61 1.51 -0.21 -31.22
N LEU A 62 2.07 -0.02 -32.40
CA LEU A 62 3.23 0.83 -32.62
C LEU A 62 2.74 2.26 -32.78
N TYR A 63 3.16 3.11 -31.85
CA TYR A 63 2.91 4.54 -31.82
C TYR A 63 4.11 5.25 -32.44
N MET A 64 3.89 6.05 -33.47
CA MET A 64 4.94 6.82 -34.14
C MET A 64 4.60 8.31 -34.07
N LYS A 65 5.59 9.13 -33.75
CA LYS A 65 5.52 10.58 -33.65
C LYS A 65 6.42 11.15 -34.73
N THR A 66 5.84 11.93 -35.63
CA THR A 66 6.56 12.60 -36.73
C THR A 66 6.57 14.11 -36.49
N ILE A 67 7.55 14.80 -37.09
CA ILE A 67 7.73 16.24 -36.90
C ILE A 67 6.60 17.05 -37.56
N GLU A 68 6.01 16.52 -38.63
CA GLU A 68 4.98 17.17 -39.43
C GLU A 68 3.70 17.38 -38.62
N ARG A 69 3.34 16.42 -37.75
CA ARG A 69 2.11 16.46 -36.94
C ARG A 69 2.26 17.22 -35.63
N ALA A 70 3.42 17.79 -35.34
CA ALA A 70 3.69 18.43 -34.05
C ALA A 70 2.76 19.62 -33.73
N HIS A 71 2.25 20.29 -34.77
CA HIS A 71 1.28 21.38 -34.65
C HIS A 71 -0.14 20.93 -34.24
N LYS A 72 -0.45 19.63 -34.32
CA LYS A 72 -1.76 19.06 -33.96
C LYS A 72 -1.60 18.01 -32.85
N PRO A 73 -1.69 18.42 -31.57
CA PRO A 73 -1.53 17.51 -30.43
C PRO A 73 -2.47 16.29 -30.44
N ASN A 74 -3.70 16.45 -30.95
CA ASN A 74 -4.70 15.38 -31.02
C ASN A 74 -4.28 14.25 -31.98
N GLU A 75 -3.57 14.59 -33.06
CA GLU A 75 -3.15 13.66 -34.11
C GLU A 75 -1.64 13.40 -34.08
N LEU A 76 -0.98 13.80 -32.99
CA LEU A 76 0.48 13.74 -32.83
C LEU A 76 1.05 12.34 -33.03
N TRP A 77 0.27 11.31 -32.67
CA TRP A 77 0.68 9.92 -32.73
C TRP A 77 -0.08 9.16 -33.80
N GLU A 78 0.67 8.63 -34.76
CA GLU A 78 0.21 7.58 -35.68
C GLU A 78 0.20 6.24 -34.96
N LYS A 79 -0.84 5.43 -35.18
CA LYS A 79 -1.00 4.12 -34.54
C LYS A 79 -1.05 3.05 -35.60
N VAL A 80 -0.13 2.09 -35.53
CA VAL A 80 -0.11 0.90 -36.38
C VAL A 80 -0.39 -0.32 -35.52
N LYS A 81 -1.37 -1.13 -35.91
CA LYS A 81 -1.70 -2.38 -35.22
C LYS A 81 -0.64 -3.43 -35.50
N LEU A 82 -0.03 -3.98 -34.45
CA LEU A 82 0.93 -5.07 -34.58
C LEU A 82 0.20 -6.43 -34.61
N PRO A 83 0.67 -7.38 -35.46
CA PRO A 83 0.12 -8.73 -35.50
C PRO A 83 0.40 -9.48 -34.19
N ARG A 84 -0.41 -10.52 -33.90
CA ARG A 84 -0.25 -11.35 -32.70
C ARG A 84 1.01 -12.21 -32.74
N ASN A 85 1.48 -12.59 -33.93
CA ASN A 85 2.73 -13.33 -34.09
C ASN A 85 3.91 -12.36 -33.86
N TYR A 86 4.80 -12.74 -32.95
CA TYR A 86 5.96 -11.96 -32.55
C TYR A 86 6.93 -11.69 -33.70
N GLU A 87 7.22 -12.68 -34.55
CA GLU A 87 8.15 -12.54 -35.67
C GLU A 87 7.61 -11.55 -36.70
N LYS A 88 6.34 -11.72 -37.10
CA LYS A 88 5.65 -10.78 -38.00
C LYS A 88 5.57 -9.37 -37.40
N ALA A 89 5.45 -9.25 -36.08
CA ALA A 89 5.43 -7.95 -35.41
C ALA A 89 6.80 -7.27 -35.47
N LEU A 90 7.90 -8.03 -35.32
CA LEU A 90 9.25 -7.52 -35.51
C LEU A 90 9.49 -7.04 -36.95
N GLU A 91 9.09 -7.82 -37.95
CA GLU A 91 9.18 -7.41 -39.35
C GLU A 91 8.38 -6.14 -39.63
N THR A 92 7.18 -6.02 -39.04
CA THR A 92 6.34 -4.82 -39.17
C THR A 92 7.03 -3.60 -38.57
N ILE A 93 7.66 -3.75 -37.40
CA ILE A 93 8.45 -2.68 -36.76
C ILE A 93 9.64 -2.28 -37.63
N ASP A 94 10.36 -3.25 -38.20
CA ASP A 94 11.52 -2.98 -39.05
C ASP A 94 11.14 -2.23 -40.33
N LYS A 95 10.02 -2.59 -40.97
CA LYS A 95 9.51 -1.89 -42.15
C LYS A 95 9.11 -0.44 -41.85
N HIS A 96 8.41 -0.20 -40.73
CA HIS A 96 7.97 1.16 -40.39
C HIS A 96 9.08 2.04 -39.81
N LEU A 97 10.11 1.45 -39.20
CA LEU A 97 11.19 2.17 -38.54
C LEU A 97 12.54 2.09 -39.26
N GLU A 98 12.55 1.85 -40.57
CA GLU A 98 13.78 1.68 -41.36
C GLU A 98 14.72 2.90 -41.28
N TYR A 99 14.16 4.12 -41.40
CA TYR A 99 14.92 5.38 -41.38
C TYR A 99 15.07 6.01 -40.00
N TRP A 100 14.85 5.24 -38.94
CA TRP A 100 14.91 5.72 -37.56
C TRP A 100 16.25 5.40 -36.89
N PRO A 101 16.62 6.10 -35.80
CA PRO A 101 17.84 5.79 -35.08
C PRO A 101 17.85 4.34 -34.58
N LYS A 102 18.90 3.58 -34.94
CA LYS A 102 19.04 2.15 -34.60
C LYS A 102 18.87 1.86 -33.10
N LEU A 103 19.38 2.76 -32.24
CA LEU A 103 19.23 2.64 -30.79
C LEU A 103 17.75 2.64 -30.37
N LEU A 104 16.94 3.54 -30.95
CA LEU A 104 15.52 3.62 -30.64
C LEU A 104 14.79 2.36 -31.13
N VAL A 105 15.07 1.93 -32.36
CA VAL A 105 14.51 0.68 -32.93
C VAL A 105 14.81 -0.51 -32.04
N HIS A 106 16.07 -0.66 -31.61
CA HIS A 106 16.47 -1.74 -30.71
C HIS A 106 15.74 -1.67 -29.36
N LYS A 107 15.59 -0.49 -28.76
CA LYS A 107 14.83 -0.33 -27.50
C LYS A 107 13.34 -0.63 -27.69
N ILE A 108 12.76 -0.29 -28.83
CA ILE A 108 11.37 -0.63 -29.17
C ILE A 108 11.21 -2.14 -29.30
N LYS A 109 12.11 -2.83 -30.00
CA LYS A 109 12.12 -4.30 -30.07
C LYS A 109 12.23 -4.92 -28.67
N GLN A 110 13.15 -4.46 -27.83
CA GLN A 110 13.29 -4.91 -26.44
C GLN A 110 11.99 -4.70 -25.64
N ARG A 111 11.33 -3.55 -25.83
CA ARG A 111 10.04 -3.27 -25.20
C ARG A 111 8.96 -4.23 -25.69
N LEU A 112 8.87 -4.52 -27.00
CA LEU A 112 7.93 -5.51 -27.53
C LEU A 112 8.13 -6.87 -26.86
N THR A 113 9.37 -7.33 -26.77
CA THR A 113 9.72 -8.60 -26.13
C THR A 113 9.25 -8.60 -24.68
N LYS A 114 9.56 -7.54 -23.92
CA LYS A 114 9.19 -7.45 -22.51
C LYS A 114 7.69 -7.40 -22.30
N MET A 115 6.96 -6.63 -23.11
CA MET A 115 5.49 -6.58 -23.05
C MET A 115 4.87 -7.92 -23.41
N THR A 116 5.39 -8.62 -24.41
CA THR A 116 4.93 -9.97 -24.79
C THR A 116 5.17 -10.96 -23.65
N GLN A 117 6.34 -10.93 -23.02
CA GLN A 117 6.66 -11.73 -21.83
C GLN A 117 5.70 -11.42 -20.68
N TYR A 118 5.40 -10.15 -20.42
CA TYR A 118 4.42 -9.76 -19.39
C TYR A 118 3.03 -10.28 -19.69
N ARG A 119 2.58 -10.28 -20.95
CA ARG A 119 1.29 -10.89 -21.33
C ARG A 119 1.26 -12.39 -21.09
N ILE A 120 2.33 -13.10 -21.45
CA ILE A 120 2.46 -14.54 -21.16
C ILE A 120 2.42 -14.77 -19.64
N ARG A 121 3.14 -13.95 -18.87
CA ARG A 121 3.14 -14.03 -17.41
C ARG A 121 1.77 -13.74 -16.80
N MET A 122 1.05 -12.72 -17.27
CA MET A 122 -0.31 -12.41 -16.80
C MET A 122 -1.26 -13.58 -17.05
N ARG A 123 -1.23 -14.20 -18.24
CA ARG A 123 -2.03 -15.40 -18.53
C ARG A 123 -1.67 -16.56 -17.60
N LYS A 124 -0.37 -16.81 -17.40
CA LYS A 124 0.09 -17.86 -16.47
C LYS A 124 -0.33 -17.57 -15.02
N LEU A 125 -0.35 -16.30 -14.61
CA LEU A 125 -0.79 -15.90 -13.27
C LEU A 125 -2.31 -16.05 -13.10
N GLN A 126 -3.10 -15.73 -14.12
CA GLN A 126 -4.55 -15.91 -14.11
C GLN A 126 -4.96 -17.39 -14.03
N LEU A 127 -4.18 -18.29 -14.63
CA LEU A 127 -4.40 -19.73 -14.56
C LEU A 127 -4.00 -20.34 -13.19
N LYS A 128 -3.20 -19.64 -12.39
CA LYS A 128 -2.79 -20.12 -11.07
C LYS A 128 -3.84 -19.69 -10.04
N VAL A 129 -4.44 -20.65 -9.35
CA VAL A 129 -5.25 -20.38 -8.17
C VAL A 129 -4.33 -19.79 -7.10
N ARG A 130 -4.64 -18.59 -6.65
CA ARG A 130 -3.97 -17.91 -5.54
C ARG A 130 -5.01 -17.52 -4.52
N GLU A 131 -4.65 -17.66 -3.26
CA GLU A 131 -5.45 -17.13 -2.16
C GLU A 131 -5.59 -15.62 -2.32
N LYS A 132 -6.81 -15.13 -2.11
CA LYS A 132 -7.09 -13.70 -2.17
C LYS A 132 -6.62 -13.12 -0.84
N ILE A 133 -5.60 -12.27 -0.89
CA ILE A 133 -5.20 -11.48 0.28
C ILE A 133 -6.38 -10.57 0.64
N MET A 134 -7.03 -10.86 1.75
CA MET A 134 -8.08 -10.04 2.31
C MET A 134 -7.50 -9.25 3.48
N THR A 135 -7.72 -7.93 3.48
CA THR A 135 -7.32 -7.08 4.60
C THR A 135 -8.42 -7.12 5.65
N VAL A 136 -8.10 -7.61 6.85
CA VAL A 136 -8.98 -7.49 8.01
C VAL A 136 -8.78 -6.10 8.62
N PRO A 137 -9.84 -5.30 8.84
CA PRO A 137 -9.70 -3.99 9.43
C PRO A 137 -9.22 -4.10 10.90
N ARG A 138 -8.31 -3.20 11.30
CA ARG A 138 -7.67 -3.25 12.61
C ARG A 138 -8.67 -3.15 13.77
N LYS A 139 -9.77 -2.40 13.59
CA LYS A 139 -10.84 -2.27 14.61
C LYS A 139 -11.54 -3.61 14.87
N GLU A 140 -11.84 -4.40 13.83
CA GLU A 140 -12.44 -5.72 13.98
C GLU A 140 -11.50 -6.68 14.71
N LYS A 141 -10.22 -6.74 14.29
CA LYS A 141 -9.22 -7.60 14.95
C LYS A 141 -9.09 -7.29 16.45
N LYS A 142 -9.08 -6.01 16.84
CA LYS A 142 -9.04 -5.60 18.25
C LYS A 142 -10.33 -6.00 18.99
N ARG A 143 -11.49 -5.80 18.37
CA ARG A 143 -12.79 -6.08 18.96
C ARG A 143 -13.02 -7.58 19.15
N GLU A 144 -12.62 -8.40 18.17
CA GLU A 144 -12.67 -9.86 18.25
C GLU A 144 -11.75 -10.39 19.35
N ALA A 145 -10.51 -9.90 19.43
CA ALA A 145 -9.58 -10.30 20.50
C ALA A 145 -10.11 -9.95 21.91
N ARG A 146 -10.67 -8.75 22.10
CA ARG A 146 -11.30 -8.36 23.38
C ARG A 146 -12.52 -9.24 23.70
N ARG A 147 -13.34 -9.60 22.69
CA ARG A 147 -14.49 -10.51 22.89
C ARG A 147 -14.05 -11.94 23.20
N GLU A 148 -12.98 -12.40 22.57
CA GLU A 148 -12.40 -13.72 22.80
C GLU A 148 -11.90 -13.83 24.24
N GLU A 149 -11.15 -12.84 24.73
CA GLU A 149 -10.67 -12.81 26.12
C GLU A 149 -11.84 -12.78 27.13
N LYS A 150 -12.89 -11.99 26.84
CA LYS A 150 -14.11 -11.98 27.67
C LYS A 150 -14.83 -13.34 27.65
N ALA A 151 -14.91 -13.98 26.49
CA ALA A 151 -15.54 -15.29 26.34
C ALA A 151 -14.75 -16.39 27.07
N GLU A 152 -13.41 -16.36 27.01
CA GLU A 152 -12.55 -17.29 27.74
C GLU A 152 -12.75 -17.18 29.25
N LYS A 153 -12.76 -15.95 29.77
CA LYS A 153 -13.02 -15.68 31.20
C LYS A 153 -14.41 -16.13 31.62
N ALA A 154 -15.44 -15.90 30.80
CA ALA A 154 -16.82 -16.27 31.11
C ALA A 154 -17.06 -17.78 31.02
N ALA A 155 -16.42 -18.49 30.08
CA ALA A 155 -16.69 -19.90 29.82
C ALA A 155 -16.12 -20.85 30.89
N VAL A 156 -15.18 -20.39 31.75
CA VAL A 156 -14.51 -21.15 32.84
C VAL A 156 -14.42 -22.64 32.52
N LEU A 157 -13.70 -22.95 31.44
CA LEU A 157 -13.74 -24.28 30.82
C LEU A 157 -13.29 -25.38 31.79
N ASP A 158 -12.34 -25.09 32.68
CA ASP A 158 -11.80 -26.06 33.65
C ASP A 158 -12.89 -26.69 34.53
N LYS A 159 -13.77 -25.88 35.12
CA LYS A 159 -14.87 -26.38 35.97
C LYS A 159 -15.90 -27.18 35.15
N SER A 160 -16.18 -26.73 33.93
CA SER A 160 -17.10 -27.46 33.04
C SER A 160 -16.54 -28.84 32.66
N ILE A 161 -15.22 -28.93 32.45
CA ILE A 161 -14.52 -30.17 32.13
C ILE A 161 -14.43 -31.07 33.36
N GLU A 162 -14.12 -30.53 34.55
CA GLU A 162 -14.11 -31.27 35.81
C GLU A 162 -15.46 -31.94 36.08
N ASN A 163 -16.55 -31.18 35.93
CA ASN A 163 -17.90 -31.69 36.11
C ASN A 163 -18.24 -32.77 35.09
N GLU A 164 -17.88 -32.60 33.81
CA GLU A 164 -18.10 -33.63 32.79
C GLU A 164 -17.30 -34.91 33.06
N LEU A 165 -16.04 -34.78 33.50
CA LEU A 165 -15.18 -35.91 33.86
C LEU A 165 -15.73 -36.66 35.07
N LEU A 166 -16.17 -35.94 36.10
CA LEU A 166 -16.83 -36.51 37.27
C LEU A 166 -18.13 -37.22 36.88
N GLU A 167 -18.95 -36.64 36.02
CA GLU A 167 -20.17 -37.28 35.51
C GLU A 167 -19.87 -38.54 34.70
N ARG A 168 -18.86 -38.52 33.82
CA ARG A 168 -18.46 -39.71 33.03
C ARG A 168 -17.92 -40.81 33.93
N LEU A 169 -17.19 -40.45 34.99
CA LEU A 169 -16.71 -41.37 36.00
C LEU A 169 -17.87 -41.95 36.82
N LYS A 170 -18.82 -41.12 37.28
CA LYS A 170 -20.05 -41.54 37.98
C LYS A 170 -20.90 -42.47 37.10
N LYS A 171 -20.95 -42.24 35.79
CA LYS A 171 -21.64 -43.08 34.79
C LYS A 171 -20.88 -44.38 34.47
N GLY A 172 -19.68 -44.59 35.00
CA GLY A 172 -18.90 -45.83 34.81
C GLY A 172 -18.36 -46.01 33.39
N VAL A 173 -18.14 -44.92 32.65
CA VAL A 173 -17.64 -44.95 31.26
C VAL A 173 -16.20 -45.49 31.19
N TYR A 174 -15.42 -45.28 32.26
CA TYR A 174 -14.08 -45.78 32.42
C TYR A 174 -14.14 -47.08 33.25
N GLY A 175 -13.70 -48.22 32.71
CA GLY A 175 -13.78 -49.53 33.38
C GLY A 175 -12.87 -49.68 34.64
N ASP A 176 -12.77 -50.89 35.18
CA ASP A 176 -12.15 -51.23 36.50
C ASP A 176 -10.63 -51.04 36.66
N ILE A 177 -9.93 -50.38 35.73
CA ILE A 177 -8.45 -50.36 35.69
C ILE A 177 -7.89 -49.02 36.18
N TYR A 178 -8.40 -48.47 37.28
CA TYR A 178 -7.84 -47.24 37.84
C TYR A 178 -7.53 -47.35 39.33
N ASN A 179 -6.26 -47.17 39.66
CA ASN A 179 -5.75 -46.98 41.01
C ASN A 179 -5.92 -45.51 41.42
N TYR A 180 -7.16 -45.07 41.63
CA TYR A 180 -7.42 -43.74 42.17
C TYR A 180 -7.47 -43.80 43.71
N PRO A 181 -6.99 -42.75 44.42
CA PRO A 181 -7.15 -42.66 45.87
C PRO A 181 -8.64 -42.54 46.23
N VAL A 182 -9.25 -43.65 46.63
CA VAL A 182 -10.69 -43.76 46.92
C VAL A 182 -11.13 -42.78 48.03
N GLU A 183 -10.26 -42.53 49.01
CA GLU A 183 -10.54 -41.63 50.14
C GLU A 183 -10.64 -40.16 49.70
N ALA A 184 -9.75 -39.69 48.82
CA ALA A 184 -9.80 -38.33 48.31
C ALA A 184 -11.05 -38.09 47.45
N TYR A 185 -11.52 -39.13 46.76
CA TYR A 185 -12.70 -39.08 45.91
C TYR A 185 -14.01 -39.04 46.71
N ASN A 186 -14.16 -39.92 47.71
CA ASN A 186 -15.36 -39.92 48.56
C ASN A 186 -15.50 -38.60 49.34
N ASN A 187 -14.39 -37.99 49.75
CA ASN A 187 -14.41 -36.68 50.40
C ASN A 187 -14.94 -35.56 49.47
N VAL A 188 -14.59 -35.58 48.17
CA VAL A 188 -15.12 -34.61 47.20
C VAL A 188 -16.60 -34.87 46.93
N LEU A 189 -17.03 -36.14 46.90
CA LEU A 189 -18.42 -36.53 46.71
C LEU A 189 -19.31 -36.21 47.92
N GLU A 190 -18.77 -36.32 49.14
CA GLU A 190 -19.44 -35.94 50.39
C GLU A 190 -19.48 -34.41 50.55
N MET A 191 -18.45 -33.67 50.13
CA MET A 191 -18.46 -32.20 50.10
C MET A 191 -19.48 -31.65 49.09
N GLU A 192 -19.63 -32.29 47.92
CA GLU A 192 -20.65 -31.93 46.92
C GLU A 192 -22.08 -32.31 47.38
N GLY A 193 -22.23 -33.36 48.20
CA GLY A 193 -23.51 -33.80 48.78
C GLY A 193 -23.93 -33.07 50.07
N LEU A 194 -23.02 -32.34 50.72
CA LEU A 194 -23.27 -31.52 51.92
C LEU A 194 -23.49 -30.03 51.62
N GLN A 195 -23.86 -29.66 50.39
CA GLN A 195 -24.55 -28.40 50.13
C GLN A 195 -26.07 -28.60 50.37
N PRO A 196 -26.58 -28.43 51.61
CA PRO A 196 -28.00 -28.17 51.79
C PRO A 196 -28.33 -26.82 51.17
N SER A 197 -29.62 -26.63 50.89
CA SER A 197 -30.28 -25.39 50.46
C SER A 197 -30.03 -24.17 51.35
N ILE A 198 -28.78 -23.73 51.46
CA ILE A 198 -28.46 -22.39 51.90
C ILE A 198 -28.63 -21.56 50.63
N GLU A 199 -29.53 -20.59 50.73
CA GLU A 199 -29.50 -19.33 50.00
C GLU A 199 -28.13 -18.66 50.23
N GLU A 200 -27.04 -19.30 49.80
CA GLU A 200 -25.88 -18.58 49.31
C GLU A 200 -26.40 -18.07 47.98
N GLU A 201 -26.99 -16.88 48.05
CA GLU A 201 -26.60 -15.78 47.18
C GLU A 201 -25.72 -16.34 46.07
N ASP A 202 -26.34 -16.66 44.93
CA ASP A 202 -25.66 -16.63 43.64
C ASP A 202 -25.09 -15.20 43.53
N GLU A 203 -24.03 -14.88 44.26
CA GLU A 203 -22.85 -14.34 43.64
C GLU A 203 -22.45 -15.41 42.60
N GLU A 204 -23.24 -15.45 41.50
CA GLU A 204 -22.64 -15.32 40.17
C GLU A 204 -21.41 -14.46 40.43
N PRO A 205 -20.17 -14.87 40.07
CA PRO A 205 -19.12 -13.89 40.10
C PRO A 205 -19.70 -12.75 39.27
N GLU A 206 -20.12 -11.68 39.95
CA GLU A 206 -20.67 -10.50 39.33
C GLU A 206 -19.39 -10.03 38.72
N VAL A 207 -19.16 -10.50 37.49
CA VAL A 207 -18.19 -9.92 36.60
C VAL A 207 -18.82 -8.57 36.48
N GLU A 208 -18.39 -7.68 37.38
CA GLU A 208 -18.81 -6.31 37.43
C GLU A 208 -18.47 -5.88 36.01
N TYR A 209 -19.50 -5.88 35.16
CA TYR A 209 -19.41 -5.33 33.85
C TYR A 209 -19.27 -3.88 34.21
N VAL A 210 -18.03 -3.44 34.43
CA VAL A 210 -17.71 -2.05 34.63
C VAL A 210 -18.28 -1.41 33.40
N GLU A 211 -19.46 -0.81 33.56
CA GLU A 211 -20.26 -0.14 32.54
C GLU A 211 -19.49 1.06 31.95
N GLY A 212 -18.26 1.29 32.42
CA GLY A 212 -17.26 2.18 31.84
C GLY A 212 -16.56 1.66 30.58
N TYR A 213 -16.74 0.41 30.14
CA TYR A 213 -16.11 -0.07 28.88
C TYR A 213 -16.93 0.14 27.60
N ASP A 214 -18.24 0.33 27.69
CA ASP A 214 -19.04 0.81 26.54
C ASP A 214 -18.86 2.33 26.34
N VAL A 215 -18.52 3.08 27.40
CA VAL A 215 -18.11 4.50 27.30
C VAL A 215 -16.68 4.63 26.73
N LEU A 216 -15.79 3.66 26.98
CA LEU A 216 -14.48 3.58 26.30
C LEU A 216 -14.57 3.20 24.80
N GLU A 217 -15.72 2.70 24.32
CA GLU A 217 -15.97 2.53 22.87
C GLU A 217 -16.10 3.90 22.17
N GLU A 218 -16.44 4.96 22.91
CA GLU A 218 -16.51 6.36 22.44
C GLU A 218 -15.26 7.20 22.81
N GLU A 219 -14.60 6.94 23.95
CA GLU A 219 -13.43 7.71 24.42
C GLU A 219 -12.09 7.34 23.78
N GLU A 220 -11.88 6.10 23.31
CA GLU A 220 -10.62 5.72 22.63
C GLU A 220 -10.44 6.36 21.23
N ASP A 221 -11.44 7.03 20.66
CA ASP A 221 -11.34 7.81 19.41
C ASP A 221 -10.92 9.30 19.67
N ILE A 222 -10.75 9.74 20.93
CA ILE A 222 -10.30 11.10 21.30
C ILE A 222 -8.78 11.19 21.52
N GLU A 223 -8.11 10.12 21.94
CA GLU A 223 -6.68 10.18 22.29
C GLU A 223 -5.72 10.26 21.08
N ASP A 224 -6.15 9.94 19.87
CA ASP A 224 -5.33 10.09 18.65
C ASP A 224 -5.43 11.49 18.00
N PHE A 225 -6.18 12.42 18.61
CA PHE A 225 -6.31 13.82 18.14
C PHE A 225 -5.43 14.83 18.91
N GLY A 226 -4.83 14.44 20.05
CA GLY A 226 -4.10 15.34 20.95
C GLY A 226 -2.61 15.58 20.62
N GLY A 227 -2.08 15.04 19.51
CA GLY A 227 -0.65 15.09 19.19
C GLY A 227 -0.12 16.36 18.52
N PHE A 228 -0.82 17.49 18.60
CA PHE A 228 -0.35 18.76 18.04
C PHE A 228 -0.59 19.89 19.05
N VAL A 229 0.49 20.57 19.43
CA VAL A 229 0.60 21.79 20.27
C VAL A 229 1.09 21.55 21.71
N LYS A 230 2.42 21.61 21.88
CA LYS A 230 3.16 22.62 22.68
C LYS A 230 4.44 22.04 23.30
N ASP A 231 5.57 22.24 22.63
CA ASP A 231 6.87 22.34 23.30
C ASP A 231 7.64 23.52 22.70
N GLU A 232 7.25 24.71 23.17
CA GLU A 232 8.05 25.93 23.12
C GLU A 232 8.39 26.27 24.57
N SER A 233 9.56 25.85 25.04
CA SER A 233 10.48 26.65 25.86
C SER A 233 11.54 25.73 26.46
N LEU A 234 12.79 25.87 25.99
CA LEU A 234 14.05 25.81 26.74
C LEU A 234 15.17 25.63 25.71
N ASN A 235 15.99 26.67 25.50
CA ASN A 235 17.42 26.62 25.14
C ASN A 235 17.97 28.05 24.94
N GLU A 236 18.33 28.71 26.05
CA GLU A 236 19.55 29.55 26.22
C GLU A 236 20.63 28.55 26.66
N ASP A 237 21.91 28.49 26.24
CA ASP A 237 22.88 29.46 25.71
C ASP A 237 24.05 28.69 25.04
N GLY A 238 24.82 29.37 24.18
CA GLY A 238 26.30 29.29 24.25
C GLY A 238 27.12 28.77 23.04
N TYR A 239 27.80 29.73 22.39
CA TYR A 239 29.11 29.67 21.69
C TYR A 239 29.21 29.39 20.17
N ASP A 240 29.38 30.49 19.44
CA ASP A 240 30.58 30.90 18.65
C ASP A 240 31.08 30.04 17.48
N ASP A 241 30.95 30.55 16.23
CA ASP A 241 32.06 30.57 15.25
C ASP A 241 31.78 31.53 14.08
N MET A 242 32.83 32.20 13.64
CA MET A 242 32.88 33.32 12.69
C MET A 242 32.86 32.90 11.21
N HIS A 243 32.29 33.75 10.32
CA HIS A 243 33.01 34.40 9.20
C HIS A 243 32.08 35.13 8.21
N GLU A 244 32.36 36.44 8.09
CA GLU A 244 32.57 37.29 6.89
C GLU A 244 31.66 37.30 5.64
N ASP A 245 31.39 38.55 5.24
CA ASP A 245 31.21 39.14 3.90
C ASP A 245 29.89 38.93 3.13
N GLU A 246 29.39 39.88 2.33
CA GLU A 246 29.42 41.35 2.25
C GLU A 246 28.36 41.70 1.18
N GLU A 247 27.85 42.93 1.23
CA GLU A 247 27.19 43.70 0.15
C GLU A 247 25.66 43.71 -0.07
N GLU A 248 25.21 44.96 -0.29
CA GLU A 248 23.89 45.56 -0.30
C GLU A 248 23.11 45.41 -1.62
N MET A 249 21.77 45.53 -1.55
CA MET A 249 21.02 46.40 -2.49
C MET A 249 19.63 46.79 -1.92
N ASP A 250 19.39 48.10 -1.81
CA ASP A 250 18.16 48.79 -1.38
C ASP A 250 17.01 48.67 -2.44
N PRO A 251 15.71 48.68 -2.05
CA PRO A 251 14.58 48.59 -2.97
C PRO A 251 13.95 49.96 -3.26
N SER A 252 13.70 50.25 -4.55
CA SER A 252 12.88 51.41 -4.94
C SER A 252 11.43 51.03 -5.22
N ASP A 253 10.59 51.74 -4.48
CA ASP A 253 9.13 51.70 -4.39
C ASP A 253 8.48 52.48 -5.56
N GLN A 254 7.39 51.97 -6.12
CA GLN A 254 6.40 52.82 -6.81
C GLN A 254 5.00 52.17 -6.87
N GLN A 255 4.14 52.73 -6.03
CA GLN A 255 2.71 52.54 -5.87
C GLN A 255 1.91 52.98 -7.11
N VAL A 256 0.77 52.33 -7.43
CA VAL A 256 -0.53 53.01 -7.72
C VAL A 256 -1.75 52.09 -7.50
N ALA A 257 -2.48 52.36 -6.42
CA ALA A 257 -3.93 52.51 -6.22
C ALA A 257 -5.04 51.72 -6.99
N LYS A 258 -6.02 51.26 -6.17
CA LYS A 258 -7.50 51.42 -6.24
C LYS A 258 -8.43 50.34 -6.88
N LYS A 259 -9.16 49.69 -5.96
CA LYS A 259 -10.65 49.69 -5.76
C LYS A 259 -11.59 48.74 -6.57
N MET A 260 -12.35 47.96 -5.79
CA MET A 260 -13.79 47.59 -5.89
C MET A 260 -14.26 46.19 -6.35
N ARG A 261 -14.89 45.50 -5.38
CA ARG A 261 -16.24 44.88 -5.34
C ARG A 261 -16.55 43.58 -6.11
N ARG A 262 -16.88 42.56 -5.28
CA ARG A 262 -18.02 41.60 -5.28
C ARG A 262 -18.59 41.12 -6.63
N GLY A 263 -18.54 39.80 -6.80
CA GLY A 263 -19.46 39.02 -7.64
C GLY A 263 -19.45 37.55 -7.20
N SER A 264 -20.57 37.10 -6.65
CA SER A 264 -20.85 35.73 -6.21
C SER A 264 -21.05 34.79 -7.40
N GLY A 265 -20.48 33.59 -7.32
CA GLY A 265 -20.80 32.48 -8.22
C GLY A 265 -20.42 31.16 -7.54
N SER A 266 -21.43 30.48 -7.02
CA SER A 266 -21.36 29.14 -6.46
C SER A 266 -21.01 28.12 -7.55
N ASP A 267 -20.02 27.26 -7.30
CA ASP A 267 -20.14 25.86 -7.71
C ASP A 267 -19.35 24.95 -6.77
N SER A 268 -20.02 23.90 -6.35
CA SER A 268 -19.62 22.88 -5.40
C SER A 268 -18.70 21.85 -6.06
N GLY A 269 -17.48 21.70 -5.55
CA GLY A 269 -16.54 20.67 -6.00
C GLY A 269 -15.66 20.16 -4.86
N THR A 270 -16.07 19.04 -4.28
CA THR A 270 -15.38 18.28 -3.22
C THR A 270 -13.87 18.09 -3.47
N LYS A 271 -13.03 18.64 -2.57
CA LYS A 271 -11.59 18.36 -2.53
C LYS A 271 -11.33 16.98 -1.94
N VAL A 272 -10.94 16.02 -2.78
CA VAL A 272 -10.43 14.70 -2.37
C VAL A 272 -9.03 14.89 -1.76
N LYS A 273 -8.90 14.72 -0.44
CA LYS A 273 -7.59 14.66 0.25
C LYS A 273 -6.83 13.41 -0.20
N ARG A 274 -5.57 13.59 -0.64
CA ARG A 274 -4.65 12.51 -0.98
C ARG A 274 -4.28 11.72 0.28
N LYS A 275 -4.63 10.44 0.35
CA LYS A 275 -4.21 9.51 1.41
C LYS A 275 -2.68 9.32 1.38
N GLY A 276 -2.05 9.43 2.54
CA GLY A 276 -0.63 9.13 2.77
C GLY A 276 -0.31 7.66 2.48
N ARG A 277 0.94 7.40 2.08
CA ARG A 277 1.45 6.04 1.82
C ARG A 277 1.56 5.30 3.15
N VAL A 278 0.86 4.17 3.27
CA VAL A 278 1.04 3.19 4.34
C VAL A 278 2.34 2.44 4.09
N LEU A 279 3.28 2.49 5.05
CA LEU A 279 4.41 1.57 5.10
C LEU A 279 3.86 0.19 5.46
N ILE A 280 4.13 -0.79 4.61
CA ILE A 280 3.83 -2.20 4.87
C ILE A 280 5.15 -2.82 5.31
N GLU A 281 5.29 -3.05 6.60
CA GLU A 281 6.31 -3.96 7.12
C GLU A 281 5.78 -5.38 6.93
N VAL A 282 6.48 -6.16 6.11
CA VAL A 282 6.21 -7.58 5.93
C VAL A 282 7.14 -8.29 6.90
N GLU A 283 6.59 -8.83 7.99
CA GLU A 283 7.30 -9.82 8.80
C GLU A 283 7.65 -11.00 7.90
N ARG A 284 8.94 -11.32 7.85
CA ARG A 284 9.48 -12.40 7.04
C ARG A 284 9.55 -13.62 7.95
N ASP A 285 8.56 -14.50 7.87
CA ASP A 285 8.56 -15.76 8.62
C ASP A 285 9.86 -16.54 8.34
N GLU A 286 10.66 -16.77 9.39
CA GLU A 286 11.96 -17.48 9.34
C GLU A 286 11.79 -18.97 8.98
N ASP A 287 10.57 -19.50 9.11
CA ASP A 287 10.26 -20.92 8.90
C ASP A 287 10.29 -21.39 7.43
N VAL A 288 10.36 -20.46 6.47
CA VAL A 288 10.39 -20.81 5.03
C VAL A 288 11.81 -21.21 4.58
N ASP A 289 12.85 -20.65 5.20
CA ASP A 289 14.25 -20.92 4.81
C ASP A 289 14.77 -22.26 5.34
N ASP A 290 14.22 -22.78 6.44
CA ASP A 290 14.67 -24.06 7.01
C ASP A 290 14.17 -25.29 6.22
N ARG A 291 13.04 -25.17 5.51
CA ARG A 291 12.56 -26.23 4.61
C ARG A 291 13.42 -26.43 3.37
N GLN A 292 14.26 -25.46 3.00
CA GLN A 292 15.16 -25.59 1.84
C GLN A 292 16.51 -26.20 2.20
N LYS A 293 16.93 -26.18 3.48
CA LYS A 293 18.21 -26.74 3.93
C LYS A 293 18.18 -28.26 4.16
N THR A 294 17.00 -28.86 4.35
CA THR A 294 16.88 -30.30 4.63
C THR A 294 16.91 -31.19 3.37
N HIS A 295 17.13 -30.63 2.18
CA HIS A 295 17.16 -31.37 0.92
C HIS A 295 18.42 -31.11 0.06
N MET A 296 19.52 -30.68 0.66
CA MET A 296 20.86 -30.78 0.06
C MET A 296 21.73 -31.77 0.82
#